data_AF-W8EYJ2-F1
#
_entry.id   AF-W8EYJ2-F1
#
_cell.length_a   1.000
_cell.length_b   1.000
_cell.length_c   1.000
_cell.angle_alpha   90.00
_cell.angle_beta   90.00
_cell.angle_gamma   90.00
#
_symmetry.space_group_name_H-M   'P 1'
#
loop_
_entity.id
_entity.type
_entity.pdbx_description
1 polymer ?
#
loop_
_entity_poly.entity_id
_entity_poly.type
_entity_poly.pdbx_seq_one_letter_code
_entity_poly.pdbx_strand_id
1 'polypeptide(L)'
;MPVSSENIYTPRQQYVLLILCLVGLAVLILVGLGSYLTAFLGAGILYVVFRPWFQALVHRRGWNRQAVTGGLLTFSFVVIIMPFTALSLMLVSRIRAYAQDTSQIMTVLHKIEQKTGYQFTTEQGVRGLVQQSVSWLSGRIPSLASGLLHFTVIIGLMLFTMYFMFTQEESFLRGLRRYLPFRAGTLRELGDSLRNTVNANVLGQALIAFVQASLTGLTLWIFGVPDAVFWGTVAFFTAFIPVLGTPLV
;
A
#
# COMPACT_ATOMS: atom_id res chain seq x y z
N MET A 1 -32.72 -43.73 -39.02
CA MET A 1 -31.26 -43.68 -39.22
C MET A 1 -30.67 -42.84 -38.09
N PRO A 2 -29.90 -43.40 -37.14
CA PRO A 2 -29.22 -42.56 -36.17
C PRO A 2 -27.99 -41.96 -36.86
N VAL A 3 -27.96 -40.63 -36.94
CA VAL A 3 -26.81 -39.87 -37.41
C VAL A 3 -25.67 -40.12 -36.42
N SER A 4 -24.69 -40.92 -36.82
CA SER A 4 -23.45 -41.10 -36.08
C SER A 4 -22.78 -39.74 -35.94
N SER A 5 -22.84 -39.15 -34.76
CA SER A 5 -22.06 -37.97 -34.42
C SER A 5 -20.58 -38.35 -34.55
N GLU A 6 -19.97 -37.99 -35.68
CA GLU A 6 -18.53 -38.10 -35.89
C GLU A 6 -17.84 -37.17 -34.91
N ASN A 7 -17.60 -37.70 -33.72
CA ASN A 7 -16.86 -37.02 -32.69
C ASN A 7 -15.38 -37.10 -33.10
N ILE A 8 -14.84 -35.97 -33.54
CA ILE A 8 -13.46 -35.83 -34.04
C ILE A 8 -12.42 -36.28 -32.98
N TYR A 9 -12.82 -36.30 -31.71
CA TYR A 9 -11.99 -36.74 -30.58
C TYR A 9 -12.52 -38.03 -29.96
N THR A 10 -11.60 -38.96 -29.70
CA THR A 10 -11.90 -40.14 -28.88
C THR A 10 -12.34 -39.71 -27.46
N PRO A 11 -13.17 -40.48 -26.74
CA PRO A 11 -13.62 -40.13 -25.39
C PRO A 11 -12.45 -39.82 -24.44
N ARG A 12 -11.32 -40.54 -24.57
CA ARG A 12 -10.10 -40.27 -23.82
C ARG A 12 -9.49 -38.90 -24.15
N GLN A 13 -9.44 -38.50 -25.42
CA GLN A 13 -8.94 -37.18 -25.83
C GLN A 13 -9.83 -36.05 -25.30
N GLN A 14 -11.15 -36.25 -25.25
CA GLN A 14 -12.07 -35.28 -24.66
C GLN A 14 -11.81 -35.10 -23.16
N TYR A 15 -11.67 -36.18 -22.39
CA TYR A 15 -11.35 -36.09 -20.96
C TYR A 15 -9.99 -35.42 -20.71
N VAL A 16 -8.97 -35.75 -21.51
CA VAL A 16 -7.64 -35.12 -21.40
C VAL A 16 -7.72 -33.62 -21.69
N LEU A 17 -8.45 -33.21 -22.72
CA LEU A 17 -8.62 -31.79 -23.05
C LEU A 17 -9.43 -31.04 -21.99
N LEU A 18 -10.45 -31.67 -21.42
CA LEU A 18 -11.24 -31.12 -20.31
C LEU A 18 -10.40 -30.94 -19.04
N ILE A 19 -9.61 -31.96 -18.68
CA ILE A 19 -8.69 -31.90 -17.54
C ILE A 19 -7.63 -30.82 -17.77
N LEU A 20 -7.04 -30.74 -18.97
CA LEU A 20 -6.04 -29.73 -19.30
C LEU A 20 -6.62 -28.32 -19.24
N CYS A 21 -7.84 -28.13 -19.74
CA CYS A 21 -8.56 -26.86 -19.63
C CYS A 21 -8.87 -26.49 -18.17
N LEU A 22 -9.33 -27.46 -17.37
CA LEU A 22 -9.66 -27.26 -15.96
C LEU A 22 -8.42 -26.94 -15.12
N VAL A 23 -7.32 -27.65 -15.35
CA VAL A 23 -6.02 -27.37 -14.72
C VAL A 23 -5.49 -26.01 -15.17
N GLY A 24 -5.58 -25.69 -16.46
CA GLY A 24 -5.21 -24.37 -17.00
C GLY A 24 -6.00 -23.23 -16.35
N LEU A 25 -7.32 -23.40 -16.21
CA LEU A 25 -8.21 -22.45 -15.54
C LEU A 25 -7.86 -22.34 -14.04
N ALA A 26 -7.62 -23.46 -13.36
CA ALA A 26 -7.26 -23.47 -11.95
C ALA A 26 -5.93 -22.74 -11.71
N VAL A 27 -4.91 -22.97 -12.55
CA VAL A 27 -3.63 -22.26 -12.50
C VAL A 27 -3.83 -20.77 -12.77
N LEU A 28 -4.63 -20.40 -13.78
CA LEU A 28 -4.94 -19.00 -14.09
C LEU A 28 -5.62 -18.30 -12.89
N ILE A 29 -6.58 -18.96 -12.26
CA ILE A 29 -7.25 -18.46 -11.05
C ILE A 29 -6.26 -18.33 -9.91
N LEU A 30 -5.42 -19.33 -9.64
CA LEU A 30 -4.44 -19.29 -8.54
C LEU A 30 -3.41 -18.18 -8.72
N VAL A 31 -2.91 -17.99 -9.94
CA VAL A 31 -1.99 -16.88 -10.27
C VAL A 31 -2.70 -15.54 -10.12
N GLY A 32 -3.94 -15.44 -10.64
CA GLY A 32 -4.75 -14.23 -10.52
C GLY A 32 -5.14 -13.89 -9.08
N LEU A 33 -5.37 -14.89 -8.23
CA LEU A 33 -5.70 -14.71 -6.81
C LEU A 33 -4.47 -14.43 -5.96
N GLY A 34 -3.29 -14.89 -6.40
CA GLY A 34 -2.02 -14.70 -5.72
C GLY A 34 -1.68 -13.23 -5.49
N SER A 35 -2.00 -12.33 -6.43
CA SER A 35 -1.80 -10.88 -6.28
C SER A 35 -2.62 -10.30 -5.12
N TYR A 36 -3.81 -10.84 -4.87
CA TYR A 36 -4.73 -10.41 -3.81
C TYR A 36 -4.43 -11.04 -2.45
N LEU A 37 -3.53 -12.02 -2.36
CA LEU A 37 -3.12 -12.61 -1.08
C LEU A 37 -2.61 -11.53 -0.10
N THR A 38 -1.97 -10.49 -0.63
CA THR A 38 -1.50 -9.32 0.12
C THR A 38 -2.63 -8.58 0.85
N ALA A 39 -3.84 -8.54 0.28
CA ALA A 39 -5.01 -7.94 0.93
C ALA A 39 -5.44 -8.73 2.17
N PHE A 40 -5.47 -10.07 2.07
CA PHE A 40 -5.80 -10.94 3.20
C PHE A 40 -4.74 -10.90 4.29
N LEU A 41 -3.46 -10.88 3.92
CA LEU A 41 -2.35 -10.73 4.87
C LEU A 41 -2.39 -9.37 5.56
N GLY A 42 -2.63 -8.29 4.82
CA GLY A 42 -2.81 -6.95 5.38
C GLY A 42 -4.00 -6.88 6.34
N ALA A 43 -5.10 -7.54 6.00
CA ALA A 43 -6.26 -7.65 6.89
C ALA A 43 -5.91 -8.41 8.17
N GLY A 44 -5.13 -9.48 8.06
CA GLY A 44 -4.60 -10.23 9.20
C GLY A 44 -3.73 -9.39 10.12
N ILE A 45 -2.80 -8.61 9.55
CA ILE A 45 -1.92 -7.69 10.29
C ILE A 45 -2.77 -6.64 11.02
N LEU A 46 -3.65 -5.93 10.31
CA LEU A 46 -4.51 -4.91 10.91
C LEU A 46 -5.46 -5.50 11.95
N TYR A 47 -6.00 -6.70 11.72
CA TYR A 47 -6.79 -7.41 12.70
C TYR A 47 -6.00 -7.62 13.99
N VAL A 48 -4.77 -8.13 13.93
CA VAL A 48 -3.92 -8.36 15.10
C VAL A 48 -3.59 -7.05 15.83
N VAL A 49 -3.26 -5.99 15.09
CA VAL A 49 -2.93 -4.66 15.62
C VAL A 49 -4.13 -4.02 16.33
N PHE A 50 -5.32 -4.10 15.74
CA PHE A 50 -6.53 -3.48 16.28
C PHE A 50 -7.32 -4.39 17.23
N ARG A 51 -7.00 -5.67 17.32
CA ARG A 51 -7.62 -6.62 18.26
C ARG A 51 -7.69 -6.12 19.71
N PRO A 52 -6.61 -5.57 20.32
CA PRO A 52 -6.71 -5.06 21.69
C PRO A 52 -7.73 -3.92 21.83
N TRP A 53 -7.88 -3.07 20.81
CA TRP A 53 -8.85 -1.97 20.79
C TRP A 53 -10.28 -2.51 20.67
N PHE A 54 -10.49 -3.45 19.76
CA PHE A 54 -11.78 -4.12 19.59
C PHE A 54 -12.24 -4.82 20.87
N GLN A 55 -11.36 -5.59 21.53
CA GLN A 55 -11.69 -6.28 22.78
C GLN A 55 -11.96 -5.31 23.93
N ALA A 56 -11.20 -4.22 24.04
CA ALA A 56 -11.45 -3.21 25.06
C ALA A 56 -12.80 -2.51 24.87
N LEU A 57 -13.15 -2.14 23.63
CA LEU A 57 -14.40 -1.42 23.36
C LEU A 57 -15.63 -2.34 23.41
N VAL A 58 -15.57 -3.53 22.79
CA VAL A 58 -16.73 -4.43 22.72
C VAL A 58 -16.90 -5.22 24.02
N HIS A 59 -15.84 -5.88 24.53
CA HIS A 59 -15.99 -6.79 25.66
C HIS A 59 -15.82 -6.12 27.02
N ARG A 60 -14.93 -5.13 27.17
CA ARG A 60 -14.77 -4.43 28.45
C ARG A 60 -15.75 -3.28 28.63
N ARG A 61 -16.01 -2.50 27.56
CA ARG A 61 -16.89 -1.33 27.60
C ARG A 61 -18.32 -1.59 27.12
N GLY A 62 -18.59 -2.76 26.53
CA GLY A 62 -19.93 -3.17 26.11
C GLY A 62 -20.46 -2.43 24.88
N TRP A 63 -19.59 -1.84 24.05
CA TRP A 63 -20.03 -1.11 22.85
C TRP A 63 -20.59 -2.08 21.79
N ASN A 64 -21.52 -1.58 20.97
CA ASN A 64 -22.07 -2.37 19.88
C ASN A 64 -20.95 -2.81 18.92
N ARG A 65 -20.86 -4.13 18.71
CA ARG A 65 -19.89 -4.78 17.85
C ARG A 65 -19.80 -4.14 16.47
N GLN A 66 -20.93 -3.86 15.82
CA GLN A 66 -20.95 -3.31 14.47
C GLN A 66 -20.40 -1.87 14.42
N ALA A 67 -20.70 -1.06 15.45
CA ALA A 67 -20.20 0.30 15.54
C ALA A 67 -18.69 0.34 15.76
N VAL A 68 -18.16 -0.53 16.63
CA VAL A 68 -16.71 -0.63 16.86
C VAL A 68 -16.01 -1.13 15.61
N THR A 69 -16.52 -2.18 14.96
CA THR A 69 -15.97 -2.67 13.69
C THR A 69 -15.97 -1.57 12.64
N GLY A 70 -17.09 -0.88 12.43
CA GLY A 70 -17.20 0.24 11.49
C GLY A 70 -16.18 1.35 11.80
N GLY A 71 -16.05 1.74 13.06
CA GLY A 71 -15.06 2.74 13.49
C GLY A 71 -13.62 2.32 13.22
N LEU A 72 -13.27 1.06 13.49
CA LEU A 72 -11.93 0.53 13.19
C LEU A 72 -11.67 0.45 11.68
N LEU A 73 -12.66 0.08 10.87
CA LEU A 73 -12.55 0.10 9.41
C LEU A 73 -12.34 1.52 8.88
N THR A 74 -13.14 2.48 9.32
CA THR A 74 -13.00 3.89 8.91
C THR A 74 -11.66 4.44 9.34
N PHE A 75 -11.22 4.17 10.57
CA PHE A 75 -9.90 4.57 11.04
C PHE A 75 -8.80 3.98 10.17
N SER A 76 -8.88 2.68 9.85
CA SER A 76 -7.90 2.00 8.99
C SER A 76 -7.88 2.59 7.58
N PHE A 77 -9.05 2.85 6.99
CA PHE A 77 -9.19 3.48 5.67
C PHE A 77 -8.53 4.86 5.65
N VAL A 78 -8.78 5.69 6.67
CA VAL A 78 -8.15 7.02 6.79
C VAL A 78 -6.64 6.90 6.93
N VAL A 79 -6.14 6.04 7.82
CA VAL A 79 -4.69 5.87 8.03
C VAL A 79 -3.97 5.39 6.77
N ILE A 80 -4.58 4.50 5.97
CA ILE A 80 -3.98 3.99 4.74
C ILE A 80 -3.99 5.05 3.62
N ILE A 81 -5.05 5.86 3.51
CA ILE A 81 -5.20 6.86 2.43
C ILE A 81 -4.46 8.16 2.74
N MET A 82 -4.37 8.55 4.01
CA MET A 82 -3.75 9.79 4.46
C MET A 82 -2.32 10.02 3.92
N PRO A 83 -1.41 9.03 3.88
CA PRO A 83 -0.10 9.18 3.22
C PRO A 83 -0.19 9.68 1.78
N PHE A 84 -1.05 9.07 0.98
CA PHE A 84 -1.16 9.37 -0.45
C PHE A 84 -1.79 10.74 -0.67
N THR A 85 -2.83 11.08 0.07
CA THR A 85 -3.48 12.38 -0.04
C THR A 85 -2.59 13.51 0.45
N ALA A 86 -1.91 13.33 1.60
CA ALA A 86 -0.97 14.30 2.13
C ALA A 86 0.17 14.56 1.13
N LEU A 87 0.86 13.51 0.68
CA LEU A 87 1.97 13.63 -0.26
C LEU A 87 1.52 14.23 -1.61
N SER A 88 0.36 13.82 -2.13
CA SER A 88 -0.15 14.34 -3.40
C SER A 88 -0.49 15.83 -3.32
N LEU A 89 -1.18 16.28 -2.26
CA LEU A 89 -1.51 17.70 -2.06
C LEU A 89 -0.25 18.54 -1.86
N MET A 90 0.70 18.03 -1.09
CA MET A 90 1.99 18.67 -0.85
C MET A 90 2.82 18.75 -2.13
N LEU A 91 2.83 17.72 -2.98
CA LEU A 91 3.55 17.74 -4.25
C LEU A 91 2.91 18.69 -5.26
N VAL A 92 1.58 18.66 -5.40
CA VAL A 92 0.85 19.53 -6.34
C VAL A 92 1.02 21.01 -5.97
N SER A 93 0.95 21.35 -4.68
CA SER A 93 1.18 22.73 -4.23
C SER A 93 2.59 23.22 -4.56
N ARG A 94 3.61 22.36 -4.41
CA ARG A 94 4.99 22.68 -4.82
C ARG A 94 5.12 22.86 -6.33
N ILE A 95 4.59 21.91 -7.11
CA ILE A 95 4.64 22.00 -8.58
C ILE A 95 3.96 23.29 -9.05
N ARG A 96 2.82 23.67 -8.47
CA ARG A 96 2.14 24.94 -8.80
C ARG A 96 2.98 26.16 -8.41
N ALA A 97 3.56 26.17 -7.22
CA ALA A 97 4.44 27.26 -6.78
C ALA A 97 5.66 27.43 -7.72
N TYR A 98 6.31 26.33 -8.10
CA TYR A 98 7.45 26.35 -9.02
C TYR A 98 7.05 26.65 -10.48
N ALA A 99 5.86 26.23 -10.91
CA ALA A 99 5.38 26.48 -12.28
C ALA A 99 4.89 27.92 -12.48
N GLN A 100 4.37 28.57 -11.44
CA GLN A 100 3.93 29.96 -11.50
C GLN A 100 5.06 30.96 -11.25
N ASP A 101 6.08 30.57 -10.47
CA ASP A 101 7.18 31.44 -10.08
C ASP A 101 8.53 30.93 -10.65
N THR A 102 8.65 30.97 -11.98
CA THR A 102 9.89 30.60 -12.73
C THR A 102 11.11 31.40 -12.26
N SER A 103 10.89 32.56 -11.61
CA SER A 103 11.93 33.47 -11.11
C SER A 103 12.83 32.84 -10.02
N GLN A 104 12.27 31.98 -9.16
CA GLN A 104 13.04 31.33 -8.10
C GLN A 104 13.97 30.23 -8.63
N ILE A 105 13.50 29.50 -9.66
CA ILE A 105 14.33 28.51 -10.36
C ILE A 105 15.51 29.21 -11.04
N MET A 106 15.28 30.37 -11.68
CA MET A 106 16.35 31.18 -12.31
C MET A 106 17.37 31.71 -11.28
N THR A 107 16.94 32.08 -10.08
CA THR A 107 17.83 32.62 -9.04
C THR A 107 18.77 31.55 -8.47
N VAL A 108 18.27 30.32 -8.29
CA VAL A 108 19.10 29.17 -7.88
C VAL A 108 20.06 28.77 -9.00
N LEU A 109 19.59 28.77 -10.25
CA LEU A 109 20.42 28.49 -11.42
C LEU A 109 21.54 29.53 -11.58
N HIS A 110 21.25 30.82 -11.49
CA HIS A 110 22.28 31.87 -11.55
C HIS A 110 23.30 31.79 -10.40
N LYS A 111 22.91 31.37 -9.19
CA LYS A 111 23.86 31.12 -8.09
C LYS A 111 24.76 29.90 -8.35
N ILE A 112 24.26 28.90 -9.07
CA ILE A 112 25.05 27.74 -9.48
C ILE A 112 25.97 28.14 -10.63
N GLU A 113 25.48 28.85 -11.66
CA GLU A 113 26.26 29.36 -12.80
C GLU A 113 27.41 30.28 -12.35
N GLN A 114 27.18 31.16 -11.36
CA GLN A 114 28.25 32.00 -10.79
C GLN A 114 29.32 31.21 -10.05
N LYS A 115 29.00 30.01 -9.53
CA LYS A 115 29.96 29.15 -8.83
C LYS A 115 30.63 28.12 -9.73
N THR A 116 30.01 27.73 -10.85
CA THR A 116 30.51 26.68 -11.74
C THR A 116 30.96 27.19 -13.11
N GLY A 117 30.68 28.44 -13.47
CA GLY A 117 31.13 29.07 -14.73
C GLY A 117 30.49 28.52 -16.00
N TYR A 118 29.49 27.64 -15.88
CA TYR A 118 28.84 26.96 -17.00
C TYR A 118 27.48 27.63 -17.28
N GLN A 119 27.28 28.23 -18.45
CA GLN A 119 26.00 28.82 -18.85
C GLN A 119 25.01 27.70 -19.21
N PHE A 120 24.02 27.43 -18.36
CA PHE A 120 23.01 26.40 -18.59
C PHE A 120 21.62 26.95 -18.89
N THR A 121 21.40 28.27 -18.94
CA THR A 121 20.04 28.83 -18.96
C THR A 121 19.71 29.77 -20.12
N THR A 122 19.22 29.20 -21.23
CA THR A 122 18.24 29.91 -22.07
C THR A 122 16.85 29.60 -21.48
N GLU A 123 15.98 30.60 -21.27
CA GLU A 123 14.60 30.42 -20.77
C GLU A 123 13.83 29.29 -21.49
N GLN A 124 14.16 29.04 -22.76
CA GLN A 124 13.63 27.96 -23.58
C GLN A 124 13.98 26.56 -23.07
N GLY A 125 15.16 26.36 -22.49
CA GLY A 125 15.59 25.06 -21.93
C GLY A 125 14.83 24.69 -20.67
N VAL A 126 14.56 25.66 -19.80
CA VAL A 126 13.75 25.42 -18.58
C VAL A 126 12.27 25.25 -18.91
N ARG A 127 11.72 26.05 -19.82
CA ARG A 127 10.34 25.81 -20.32
C ARG A 127 10.23 24.45 -21.02
N GLY A 128 11.26 24.05 -21.79
CA GLY A 128 11.34 22.73 -22.42
C GLY A 128 11.42 21.58 -21.40
N LEU A 129 12.20 21.72 -20.34
CA LEU A 129 12.30 20.74 -19.25
C LEU A 129 10.99 20.63 -18.45
N VAL A 130 10.33 21.75 -18.15
CA VAL A 130 9.01 21.75 -17.49
C VAL A 130 7.97 21.10 -18.39
N GLN A 131 7.93 21.44 -19.68
CA GLN A 131 7.02 20.84 -20.64
C GLN A 131 7.29 19.35 -20.88
N GLN A 132 8.56 18.92 -20.91
CA GLN A 132 8.95 17.50 -20.96
C GLN A 132 8.58 16.76 -19.68
N SER A 133 8.72 17.40 -18.51
CA SER A 133 8.30 16.81 -17.23
C SER A 133 6.78 16.64 -17.17
N VAL A 134 6.03 17.63 -17.66
CA VAL A 134 4.57 17.58 -17.76
C VAL A 134 4.12 16.54 -18.79
N SER A 135 4.79 16.42 -19.94
CA SER A 135 4.45 15.43 -20.98
C SER A 135 4.82 14.00 -20.57
N TRP A 136 5.94 13.83 -19.88
CA TRP A 136 6.32 12.55 -19.27
C TRP A 136 5.32 12.13 -18.19
N LEU A 137 4.90 13.06 -17.33
CA LEU A 137 3.92 12.79 -16.29
C LEU A 137 2.54 12.49 -16.89
N SER A 138 2.11 13.25 -17.90
CA SER A 138 0.82 13.04 -18.56
C SER A 138 0.76 11.71 -19.31
N GLY A 139 1.87 11.28 -19.93
CA GLY A 139 2.01 9.95 -20.53
C GLY A 139 1.92 8.79 -19.53
N ARG A 140 2.15 9.03 -18.23
CA ARG A 140 2.04 8.04 -17.15
C ARG A 140 0.69 8.06 -16.43
N ILE A 141 -0.16 9.07 -16.64
CA ILE A 141 -1.50 9.15 -16.02
C ILE A 141 -2.34 7.88 -16.24
N PRO A 142 -2.38 7.26 -17.45
CA PRO A 142 -3.12 6.01 -17.63
C PRO A 142 -2.61 4.86 -16.76
N SER A 143 -1.29 4.76 -16.56
CA SER A 143 -0.68 3.75 -15.67
C SER A 143 -0.91 4.05 -14.18
N LEU A 144 -1.08 5.32 -13.81
CA LEU A 144 -1.50 5.70 -12.46
C LEU A 144 -2.97 5.33 -12.22
N ALA A 145 -3.84 5.52 -13.20
CA ALA A 145 -5.25 5.16 -13.10
C ALA A 145 -5.46 3.65 -12.90
N SER A 146 -4.74 2.80 -13.67
CA SER A 146 -4.79 1.35 -13.46
C SER A 146 -4.20 0.94 -12.10
N GLY A 147 -3.13 1.59 -11.66
CA GLY A 147 -2.56 1.40 -10.31
C GLY A 147 -3.54 1.77 -9.19
N LEU A 148 -4.29 2.86 -9.34
CA LEU A 148 -5.30 3.30 -8.38
C LEU A 148 -6.49 2.32 -8.30
N LEU A 149 -6.94 1.79 -9.44
CA LEU A 149 -7.99 0.76 -9.46
C LEU A 149 -7.51 -0.50 -8.73
N HIS A 150 -6.31 -0.98 -9.05
CA HIS A 150 -5.73 -2.15 -8.38
C HIS A 150 -5.57 -1.93 -6.87
N PHE A 151 -5.06 -0.77 -6.46
CA PHE A 151 -4.94 -0.39 -5.05
C PHE A 151 -6.29 -0.33 -4.34
N THR A 152 -7.32 0.21 -5.00
CA THR A 152 -8.68 0.26 -4.46
C THR A 152 -9.26 -1.13 -4.25
N VAL A 153 -9.03 -2.06 -5.19
CA VAL A 153 -9.46 -3.46 -5.04
C VAL A 153 -8.74 -4.12 -3.86
N ILE A 154 -7.42 -3.93 -3.72
CA ILE A 154 -6.65 -4.48 -2.59
C ILE A 154 -7.17 -3.94 -1.25
N ILE A 155 -7.35 -2.63 -1.12
CA ILE A 155 -7.88 -2.02 0.11
C ILE A 155 -9.30 -2.50 0.37
N GLY A 156 -10.15 -2.53 -0.65
CA GLY A 156 -11.53 -2.99 -0.54
C GLY A 156 -11.59 -4.42 0.00
N LEU A 157 -10.80 -5.33 -0.57
CA LEU A 157 -10.72 -6.72 -0.13
C LEU A 157 -10.11 -6.86 1.26
N MET A 158 -9.11 -6.05 1.59
CA MET A 158 -8.48 -6.00 2.91
C MET A 158 -9.49 -5.58 3.98
N LEU A 159 -10.19 -4.47 3.77
CA LEU A 159 -11.21 -3.97 4.70
C LEU A 159 -12.41 -4.92 4.79
N PHE A 160 -12.84 -5.49 3.66
CA PHE A 160 -13.89 -6.51 3.63
C PHE A 160 -13.50 -7.74 4.47
N THR A 161 -12.29 -8.25 4.29
CA THR A 161 -11.77 -9.38 5.08
C THR A 161 -11.71 -9.02 6.56
N MET A 162 -11.12 -7.87 6.89
CA MET A 162 -11.01 -7.35 8.25
C MET A 162 -12.40 -7.20 8.91
N TYR A 163 -13.41 -6.73 8.17
CA TYR A 163 -14.79 -6.63 8.63
C TYR A 163 -15.34 -7.98 9.10
N PHE A 164 -15.16 -9.05 8.31
CA PHE A 164 -15.63 -10.37 8.70
C PHE A 164 -14.81 -10.96 9.85
N MET A 165 -13.49 -10.71 9.90
CA MET A 165 -12.65 -11.12 11.03
C MET A 165 -13.10 -10.50 12.36
N PHE A 166 -13.51 -9.23 12.38
CA PHE A 166 -14.03 -8.57 13.58
C PHE A 166 -15.49 -8.88 13.86
N THR A 167 -16.36 -8.92 12.84
CA THR A 167 -17.79 -9.16 13.01
C THR A 167 -18.10 -10.62 13.36
N GLN A 168 -17.26 -11.56 12.92
CA GLN A 168 -17.41 -13.00 13.17
C GLN A 168 -16.19 -13.62 13.87
N GLU A 169 -15.51 -12.87 14.75
CA GLU A 169 -14.30 -13.29 15.49
C GLU A 169 -14.39 -14.71 16.06
N GLU A 170 -15.48 -15.08 16.73
CA GLU A 170 -15.61 -16.40 17.33
C GLU A 170 -15.65 -17.52 16.29
N SER A 171 -16.35 -17.31 15.18
CA SER A 171 -16.41 -18.26 14.07
C SER A 171 -15.06 -18.33 13.34
N PHE A 172 -14.42 -17.18 13.14
CA PHE A 172 -13.08 -17.09 12.55
C PHE A 172 -12.05 -17.84 13.39
N LEU A 173 -11.99 -17.61 14.71
CA LEU A 173 -11.06 -18.27 15.63
C LEU A 173 -11.36 -19.77 15.76
N ARG A 174 -12.64 -20.17 15.78
CA ARG A 174 -13.02 -21.60 15.75
C ARG A 174 -12.61 -22.27 14.45
N GLY A 175 -12.78 -21.60 13.31
CA GLY A 175 -12.32 -22.07 12.00
C GLY A 175 -10.82 -22.28 11.99
N LEU A 176 -10.06 -21.28 12.47
CA LEU A 176 -8.61 -21.36 12.55
C LEU A 176 -8.14 -22.55 13.39
N ARG A 177 -8.80 -22.81 14.54
CA ARG A 177 -8.54 -23.97 15.39
C ARG A 177 -8.89 -25.32 14.74
N ARG A 178 -9.90 -25.34 13.88
CA ARG A 178 -10.38 -26.56 13.21
C ARG A 178 -9.50 -26.97 12.04
N TYR A 179 -9.00 -26.00 11.27
CA TYR A 179 -8.21 -26.26 10.07
C TYR A 179 -6.70 -26.34 10.33
N LEU A 180 -6.22 -25.77 11.44
CA LEU A 180 -4.80 -25.92 11.81
C LEU A 180 -4.57 -27.23 12.58
N PRO A 181 -3.64 -28.09 12.14
CA PRO A 181 -3.34 -29.37 12.78
C PRO A 181 -2.45 -29.21 14.03
N PHE A 182 -2.74 -28.24 14.89
CA PHE A 182 -1.96 -27.95 16.09
C PHE A 182 -2.74 -28.25 17.37
N ARG A 183 -2.03 -28.67 18.41
CA ARG A 183 -2.60 -28.81 19.76
C ARG A 183 -3.02 -27.43 20.30
N ALA A 184 -4.06 -27.37 21.13
CA ALA A 184 -4.59 -26.11 21.66
C ALA A 184 -3.58 -25.29 22.48
N GLY A 185 -2.57 -25.93 23.10
CA GLY A 185 -1.43 -25.24 23.73
C GLY A 185 -0.57 -24.52 22.70
N THR A 186 -0.02 -25.27 21.74
CA THR A 186 0.84 -24.77 20.66
C THR A 186 0.16 -23.67 19.83
N LEU A 187 -1.14 -23.78 19.57
CA LEU A 187 -1.85 -22.76 18.80
C LEU A 187 -2.02 -21.44 19.56
N ARG A 188 -2.12 -21.48 20.90
CA ARG A 188 -2.13 -20.27 21.74
C ARG A 188 -0.75 -19.61 21.74
N GLU A 189 0.31 -20.40 21.95
CA GLU A 189 1.69 -19.91 21.89
C GLU A 189 2.03 -19.30 20.53
N LEU A 190 1.62 -19.95 19.43
CA LEU A 190 1.79 -19.41 18.08
C LEU A 190 1.03 -18.10 17.90
N GLY A 191 -0.22 -18.03 18.37
CA GLY A 191 -1.03 -16.82 18.30
C GLY A 191 -0.42 -15.65 19.07
N ASP A 192 0.10 -15.91 20.28
CA ASP A 192 0.77 -14.91 21.11
C ASP A 192 2.10 -14.46 20.49
N SER A 193 2.88 -15.39 19.94
CA SER A 193 4.12 -15.08 19.22
C SER A 193 3.86 -14.24 17.97
N LEU A 194 2.87 -14.60 17.16
CA LEU A 194 2.45 -13.82 15.98
C LEU A 194 1.96 -12.43 16.39
N ARG A 195 1.15 -12.35 17.44
CA ARG A 195 0.67 -11.06 17.97
C ARG A 195 1.83 -10.17 18.40
N ASN A 196 2.77 -10.71 19.17
CA ASN A 196 3.92 -9.95 19.64
C ASN A 196 4.82 -9.52 18.47
N THR A 197 5.06 -10.41 17.52
CA THR A 197 5.87 -10.13 16.33
C THR A 197 5.23 -9.05 15.46
N VAL A 198 3.95 -9.18 15.13
CA VAL A 198 3.24 -8.20 14.29
C VAL A 198 3.16 -6.85 14.98
N ASN A 199 2.77 -6.81 16.27
CA ASN A 199 2.67 -5.55 16.99
C ASN A 199 4.04 -4.87 17.16
N ALA A 200 5.09 -5.63 17.47
CA ALA A 200 6.44 -5.09 17.58
C ALA A 200 6.93 -4.50 16.24
N ASN A 201 6.69 -5.20 15.13
CA ASN A 201 7.11 -4.72 13.81
C ASN A 201 6.31 -3.49 13.36
N VAL A 202 4.98 -3.53 13.44
CA VAL A 202 4.13 -2.41 12.98
C VAL A 202 4.33 -1.18 13.85
N LEU A 203 4.29 -1.34 15.17
CA LEU A 203 4.43 -0.23 16.11
C LEU A 203 5.87 0.29 16.15
N GLY A 204 6.86 -0.62 16.05
CA GLY A 204 8.27 -0.28 15.91
C GLY A 204 8.54 0.54 14.66
N GLN A 205 8.03 0.11 13.50
CA GLN A 205 8.18 0.86 12.26
C GLN A 205 7.54 2.25 12.34
N ALA A 206 6.33 2.34 12.91
CA ALA A 206 5.66 3.63 13.09
C ALA A 206 6.44 4.56 14.01
N LEU A 207 7.02 4.05 15.10
CA LEU A 207 7.84 4.83 16.01
C LEU A 207 9.14 5.29 15.35
N ILE A 208 9.84 4.39 14.64
CA ILE A 208 11.06 4.72 13.89
C ILE A 208 10.77 5.79 12.84
N ALA A 209 9.69 5.62 12.06
CA ALA A 209 9.27 6.58 11.06
C ALA A 209 8.99 7.96 11.68
N PHE A 210 8.31 8.00 12.84
CA PHE A 210 8.00 9.23 13.55
C PHE A 210 9.26 9.95 14.05
N VAL A 211 10.18 9.21 14.68
CA VAL A 211 11.46 9.75 15.15
C VAL A 211 12.29 10.26 13.97
N GLN A 212 12.42 9.46 12.90
CA GLN A 212 13.13 9.84 11.67
C GLN A 212 12.56 11.12 11.06
N ALA A 213 11.24 11.21 10.91
CA ALA A 213 10.55 12.37 10.37
C ALA A 213 10.77 13.62 11.21
N SER A 214 10.67 13.47 12.54
CA SER A 214 10.85 14.57 13.49
C SER A 214 12.28 15.10 13.46
N LEU A 215 13.27 14.21 13.47
CA LEU A 215 14.68 14.58 13.37
C LEU A 215 15.00 15.22 12.02
N THR A 216 14.48 14.66 10.93
CA THR A 216 14.65 15.23 9.58
C THR A 216 14.06 16.63 9.49
N GLY A 217 12.81 16.80 9.93
CA GLY A 217 12.14 18.10 9.93
C GLY A 217 12.84 19.12 10.83
N LEU A 218 13.23 18.73 12.05
CA LEU A 218 13.92 19.62 12.99
C LEU A 218 15.29 20.05 12.47
N THR A 219 16.05 19.11 11.91
CA THR A 219 17.37 19.38 11.33
C THR A 219 17.25 20.39 10.19
N LEU A 220 16.36 20.14 9.22
CA LEU A 220 16.15 21.04 8.09
C LEU A 220 15.68 22.43 8.53
N TRP A 221 14.84 22.50 9.56
CA TRP A 221 14.40 23.77 10.13
C TRP A 221 15.55 24.56 10.76
N ILE A 222 16.41 23.90 11.55
CA ILE A 222 17.59 24.53 12.18
C ILE A 222 18.57 25.07 11.12
N PHE A 223 18.80 24.34 10.04
CA PHE A 223 19.69 24.77 8.95
C PHE A 223 19.05 25.78 7.98
N GLY A 224 17.82 26.23 8.24
CA GLY A 224 17.13 27.20 7.40
C GLY A 224 16.76 26.67 6.02
N VAL A 225 16.64 25.35 5.86
CA VAL A 225 16.20 24.74 4.60
C VAL A 225 14.71 25.02 4.42
N PRO A 226 14.29 25.57 3.27
CA PRO A 226 12.88 25.76 2.97
C PRO A 226 12.10 24.47 3.11
N ASP A 227 10.86 24.57 3.59
CA ASP A 227 9.91 23.45 3.59
C ASP A 227 10.34 22.25 4.44
N ALA A 228 11.01 22.49 5.56
CA ALA A 228 11.43 21.45 6.50
C ALA A 228 10.30 20.47 6.89
N VAL A 229 9.08 20.97 7.08
CA VAL A 229 7.89 20.13 7.37
C VAL A 229 7.53 19.22 6.20
N PHE A 230 7.68 19.69 4.95
CA PHE A 230 7.44 18.87 3.76
C PHE A 230 8.38 17.67 3.74
N TRP A 231 9.67 17.92 3.90
CA TRP A 231 10.69 16.88 3.88
C TRP A 231 10.59 15.94 5.09
N GLY A 232 10.18 16.43 6.26
CA GLY A 232 9.85 15.60 7.42
C GLY A 232 8.68 14.65 7.13
N THR A 233 7.59 15.14 6.53
CA THR A 233 6.44 14.31 6.15
C THR A 233 6.79 13.30 5.06
N VAL A 234 7.59 13.68 4.06
CA VAL A 234 8.13 12.75 3.06
C VAL A 234 8.96 11.67 3.76
N ALA A 235 9.88 12.06 4.65
CA ALA A 235 10.71 11.11 5.40
C ALA A 235 9.88 10.15 6.27
N PHE A 236 8.76 10.61 6.85
CA PHE A 236 7.83 9.77 7.61
C PHE A 236 7.26 8.64 6.74
N PHE A 237 6.65 8.99 5.60
CA PHE A 237 5.99 8.00 4.75
C PHE A 237 6.98 7.14 3.96
N THR A 238 8.10 7.71 3.52
CA THR A 238 9.17 6.95 2.86
C THR A 238 9.80 5.92 3.80
N ALA A 239 9.80 6.14 5.12
CA ALA A 239 10.25 5.12 6.07
C ALA A 239 9.43 3.82 5.99
N PHE A 240 8.17 3.87 5.56
CA PHE A 240 7.33 2.67 5.39
C PHE A 240 7.59 1.93 4.08
N ILE A 241 8.29 2.56 3.13
CA ILE A 241 8.77 1.90 1.92
C ILE A 241 10.05 1.19 2.34
N PRO A 242 10.08 -0.15 2.43
CA PRO A 242 11.32 -0.87 2.63
C PRO A 242 12.27 -0.36 1.56
N VAL A 243 13.47 0.09 1.95
CA VAL A 243 14.51 0.66 1.07
C VAL A 243 14.36 0.00 -0.28
N LEU A 244 14.02 0.78 -1.32
CA LEU A 244 14.13 0.34 -2.70
C LEU A 244 15.52 -0.25 -2.78
N GLY A 245 15.62 -1.58 -2.69
CA GLY A 245 16.89 -2.27 -2.53
C GLY A 245 17.78 -1.70 -3.60
N THR A 246 18.85 -1.05 -3.19
CA THR A 246 19.73 -0.23 -4.03
C THR A 246 19.84 -0.85 -5.42
N PRO A 247 19.25 -0.26 -6.48
CA PRO A 247 19.68 -0.59 -7.83
C PRO A 247 21.03 0.08 -8.12
N LEU A 248 21.57 0.85 -7.17
CA LEU A 248 22.81 1.62 -7.27
C LEU A 248 23.80 1.14 -6.20
N VAL A 249 24.35 -0.05 -6.43
CA VAL A 249 25.77 -0.33 -6.20
C VAL A 249 26.33 -0.87 -7.51
#